data_AF-A0A4S4KNB9-F1
#
_entry.id   AF-A0A4S4KNB9-F1
#
_cell.length_a   1.000
_cell.length_b   1.000
_cell.length_c   1.000
_cell.angle_alpha   90.00
_cell.angle_beta   90.00
_cell.angle_gamma   90.00
#
_symmetry.space_group_name_H-M   'P 1'
#
loop_
_entity.id
_entity.type
_entity.pdbx_description
1 polymer ?
#
loop_
_entity_poly.entity_id
_entity_poly.type
_entity_poly.pdbx_seq_one_letter_code
_entity_poly.pdbx_strand_id
1 'polypeptide(L)'
;MEWWSLFFNIRKLIFAFIAVTSLLWAIAVSVYISREWHHFMIFQRILVLAVIGINGLSTLLLYLMIVVVFRVWLDLARMLFLLLIHAGAAVMLTLFGHNFSCDIFDGNDSTKICKDVDLAFIIGSWAMTGLSKKLLCFLINELLICMPV
;
A
#
# COMPACT_ATOMS: atom_id res chain seq x y z
N MET A 1 12.13 -29.02 12.83
CA MET A 1 10.69 -28.67 12.73
C MET A 1 10.40 -27.25 13.21
N GLU A 2 11.15 -26.69 14.17
CA GLU A 2 10.92 -25.33 14.69
C GLU A 2 11.14 -24.22 13.64
N TRP A 3 12.18 -24.35 12.81
CA TRP A 3 12.50 -23.34 11.79
C TRP A 3 11.36 -23.12 10.79
N TRP A 4 10.67 -24.20 10.40
CA TRP A 4 9.53 -24.13 9.49
C TRP A 4 8.34 -23.41 10.15
N SER A 5 8.03 -23.72 11.42
CA SER A 5 6.95 -23.05 12.16
C SER A 5 7.23 -21.55 12.38
N LEU A 6 8.48 -21.19 12.67
CA LEU A 6 8.92 -19.80 12.81
C LEU A 6 8.71 -19.02 11.51
N PHE A 7 9.05 -19.61 10.35
CA PHE A 7 8.83 -18.98 9.05
C PHE A 7 7.34 -18.66 8.81
N PHE A 8 6.42 -19.60 9.08
CA PHE A 8 4.99 -19.35 8.91
C PHE A 8 4.45 -18.27 9.86
N ASN A 9 4.93 -18.23 11.11
CA ASN A 9 4.52 -17.23 12.08
C ASN A 9 5.01 -15.83 11.71
N ILE A 10 6.29 -15.68 11.33
CA ILE A 10 6.87 -14.41 10.90
C ILE A 10 6.11 -13.89 9.68
N ARG A 11 5.83 -14.75 8.71
CA ARG A 11 5.09 -14.37 7.50
C ARG A 11 3.67 -13.88 7.81
N LYS A 12 2.93 -14.60 8.66
CA LYS A 12 1.59 -14.16 9.09
C LYS A 12 1.63 -12.82 9.81
N LEU A 13 2.63 -12.62 10.68
CA LEU A 13 2.81 -11.37 11.41
C LEU A 13 3.08 -10.20 10.46
N ILE A 14 3.95 -10.38 9.48
CA ILE A 14 4.24 -9.34 8.48
C ILE A 14 2.99 -9.04 7.65
N PHE A 15 2.27 -10.05 7.15
CA PHE A 15 1.04 -9.82 6.39
C PHE A 15 -0.04 -9.11 7.21
N ALA A 16 -0.20 -9.47 8.47
CA ALA A 16 -1.12 -8.80 9.38
C ALA A 16 -0.72 -7.32 9.58
N PHE A 17 0.57 -7.04 9.79
CA PHE A 17 1.07 -5.68 9.95
C PHE A 17 0.82 -4.82 8.70
N ILE A 18 1.08 -5.36 7.51
CA ILE A 18 0.83 -4.66 6.23
C ILE A 18 -0.67 -4.42 6.05
N ALA A 19 -1.51 -5.41 6.34
CA ALA A 19 -2.96 -5.28 6.22
C ALA A 19 -3.51 -4.18 7.13
N VAL A 20 -3.10 -4.17 8.42
CA VAL A 20 -3.51 -3.12 9.37
C VAL A 20 -3.04 -1.75 8.91
N THR A 21 -1.79 -1.62 8.50
CA THR A 21 -1.22 -0.35 8.03
C THR A 21 -1.95 0.15 6.77
N SER A 22 -2.23 -0.74 5.81
CA SER A 22 -2.99 -0.40 4.59
C SER A 22 -4.42 0.04 4.90
N LEU A 23 -5.06 -0.59 5.88
CA LEU A 23 -6.42 -0.27 6.29
C LEU A 23 -6.49 1.07 7.05
N LEU A 24 -5.55 1.32 7.96
CA LEU A 24 -5.39 2.63 8.62
C LEU A 24 -5.15 3.74 7.60
N TRP A 25 -4.31 3.47 6.60
CA TRP A 25 -4.06 4.42 5.52
C TRP A 25 -5.34 4.68 4.71
N ALA A 26 -6.06 3.63 4.29
CA ALA A 26 -7.32 3.78 3.56
C ALA A 26 -8.35 4.61 4.34
N ILE A 27 -8.45 4.43 5.66
CA ILE A 27 -9.33 5.22 6.53
C ILE A 27 -8.89 6.69 6.53
N ALA A 28 -7.59 6.97 6.74
CA ALA A 28 -7.07 8.33 6.76
C ALA A 28 -7.38 9.06 5.44
N VAL A 29 -7.15 8.40 4.30
CA VAL A 29 -7.44 8.95 2.97
C VAL A 29 -8.95 9.13 2.74
N SER A 30 -9.78 8.22 3.24
CA SER A 30 -11.25 8.31 3.17
C SER A 30 -11.79 9.48 4.01
N VAL A 31 -11.24 9.72 5.19
CA VAL A 31 -11.59 10.89 6.01
C VAL A 31 -11.15 12.18 5.31
N TYR A 32 -9.97 12.18 4.68
CA TYR A 32 -9.47 13.32 3.94
C TYR A 32 -10.37 13.68 2.74
N ILE A 33 -10.74 12.70 1.90
CA ILE A 33 -11.59 12.96 0.72
C ILE A 33 -13.02 13.37 1.11
N SER A 34 -13.56 12.85 2.22
CA SER A 34 -14.92 13.18 2.66
C SER A 34 -15.04 14.62 3.17
N ARG A 35 -14.00 15.15 3.82
CA ARG A 35 -13.95 16.56 4.22
C ARG A 35 -13.88 17.50 3.03
N GLU A 36 -13.14 17.09 2.00
CA GLU A 36 -12.73 17.99 0.91
C GLU A 36 -13.42 17.68 -0.42
N TRP A 37 -14.53 16.93 -0.36
CA TRP A 37 -15.21 16.41 -1.54
C TRP A 37 -15.59 17.49 -2.55
N HIS A 38 -15.89 18.72 -2.11
CA HIS A 38 -16.33 19.80 -3.01
C HIS A 38 -15.20 20.51 -3.77
N HIS A 39 -13.96 20.52 -3.26
CA HIS A 39 -12.86 21.30 -3.84
C HIS A 39 -11.95 20.49 -4.77
N PHE A 40 -12.05 19.15 -4.74
CA PHE A 40 -11.29 18.31 -5.66
C PHE A 40 -11.82 18.33 -7.09
N MET A 41 -10.91 18.43 -8.06
CA MET A 41 -11.16 18.13 -9.48
C MET A 41 -11.61 16.67 -9.66
N ILE A 42 -12.43 16.39 -10.68
CA ILE A 42 -12.98 15.04 -10.94
C ILE A 42 -11.87 13.97 -11.02
N PHE A 43 -10.74 14.31 -11.65
CA PHE A 43 -9.59 13.42 -11.83
C PHE A 43 -8.90 13.06 -10.51
N GLN A 44 -8.76 14.04 -9.61
CA GLN A 44 -8.16 13.83 -8.29
C GLN A 44 -9.05 12.93 -7.42
N ARG A 45 -10.37 13.10 -7.48
CA ARG A 45 -11.31 12.23 -6.76
C ARG A 45 -11.17 10.78 -7.22
N ILE A 46 -11.08 10.55 -8.52
CA ILE A 46 -10.91 9.20 -9.08
C ILE A 46 -9.58 8.59 -8.63
N LEU A 47 -8.48 9.34 -8.66
CA LEU A 47 -7.18 8.87 -8.18
C LEU A 47 -7.22 8.49 -6.69
N VAL A 48 -7.78 9.36 -5.84
CA VAL A 48 -7.87 9.11 -4.40
C VAL A 48 -8.78 7.92 -4.10
N LEU A 49 -9.92 7.80 -4.78
CA LEU A 49 -10.80 6.63 -4.69
C LEU A 49 -10.11 5.35 -5.17
N ALA A 50 -9.30 5.43 -6.23
CA ALA A 50 -8.49 4.30 -6.69
C ALA A 50 -7.48 3.87 -5.63
N VAL A 51 -6.78 4.81 -4.98
CA VAL A 51 -5.85 4.52 -3.87
C VAL A 51 -6.57 3.85 -2.69
N ILE A 52 -7.77 4.31 -2.32
CA ILE A 52 -8.61 3.67 -1.29
C ILE A 52 -8.97 2.24 -1.71
N GLY A 53 -9.43 2.06 -2.94
CA GLY A 53 -9.78 0.75 -3.50
C GLY A 53 -8.60 -0.22 -3.53
N ILE A 54 -7.42 0.26 -3.92
CA ILE A 54 -6.16 -0.50 -3.92
C ILE A 54 -5.80 -0.96 -2.52
N ASN A 55 -5.87 -0.08 -1.52
CA ASN A 55 -5.57 -0.44 -0.13
C ASN A 55 -6.61 -1.40 0.46
N GLY A 56 -7.89 -1.23 0.13
CA GLY A 56 -8.96 -2.15 0.51
C GLY A 56 -8.76 -3.55 -0.10
N LEU A 57 -8.52 -3.61 -1.42
CA LEU A 57 -8.22 -4.87 -2.11
C LEU A 57 -6.94 -5.52 -1.56
N SER A 58 -5.93 -4.72 -1.23
CA SER A 58 -4.68 -5.21 -0.63
C SER A 58 -4.92 -5.87 0.71
N THR A 59 -5.71 -5.23 1.58
CA THR A 59 -6.07 -5.79 2.88
C THR A 59 -6.84 -7.11 2.72
N LEU A 60 -7.78 -7.17 1.78
CA LEU A 60 -8.54 -8.38 1.48
C LEU A 60 -7.63 -9.51 0.98
N LEU A 61 -6.71 -9.22 0.05
CA LEU A 61 -5.77 -10.20 -0.49
C LEU A 61 -4.80 -10.70 0.60
N LEU A 62 -4.27 -9.82 1.44
CA LEU A 62 -3.40 -10.18 2.55
C LEU A 62 -4.12 -11.05 3.58
N TYR A 63 -5.38 -10.73 3.89
CA TYR A 63 -6.22 -11.55 4.76
C TYR A 63 -6.45 -12.95 4.17
N LEU A 64 -6.78 -13.03 2.87
CA LEU A 64 -6.93 -14.31 2.19
C LEU A 64 -5.62 -15.12 2.20
N MET A 65 -4.46 -14.47 2.10
CA MET A 65 -3.16 -15.15 2.20
C MET A 65 -2.85 -15.66 3.62
N ILE A 66 -3.47 -15.10 4.66
CA ILE A 66 -3.34 -15.61 6.04
C ILE A 66 -4.21 -16.85 6.26
N VAL A 67 -5.41 -16.87 5.68
CA VAL A 67 -6.43 -17.91 5.92
C VAL A 67 -6.34 -19.08 4.95
N VAL A 68 -6.07 -18.83 3.66
CA VAL A 68 -6.08 -19.85 2.61
C VAL A 68 -4.79 -20.68 2.63
N VAL A 69 -4.92 -21.98 2.35
CA VAL A 69 -3.78 -22.92 2.28
C VAL A 69 -2.71 -22.41 1.30
N PHE A 70 -1.48 -22.43 1.77
CA PHE A 70 -0.32 -21.91 1.05
C PHE A 70 -0.11 -22.66 -0.28
N ARG A 71 -0.24 -21.94 -1.41
CA ARG A 71 0.24 -22.39 -2.72
C ARG A 71 1.30 -21.42 -3.22
N VAL A 72 2.54 -21.90 -3.24
CA VAL A 72 3.75 -21.15 -3.61
C VAL A 72 3.57 -20.24 -4.83
N TRP A 73 3.17 -20.81 -5.97
CA TRP A 73 3.04 -20.06 -7.23
C TRP A 73 1.93 -19.02 -7.21
N LEU A 74 0.81 -19.37 -6.57
CA LEU A 74 -0.37 -18.52 -6.53
C LEU A 74 -0.14 -17.33 -5.57
N ASP A 75 0.55 -17.57 -4.45
CA ASP A 75 0.92 -16.51 -3.53
C ASP A 75 2.01 -15.60 -4.10
N LEU A 76 2.96 -16.13 -4.86
CA LEU A 76 3.94 -15.31 -5.57
C LEU A 76 3.25 -14.41 -6.61
N ALA A 77 2.29 -14.94 -7.37
CA ALA A 77 1.49 -14.15 -8.31
C ALA A 77 0.67 -13.06 -7.60
N ARG A 78 0.01 -13.37 -6.46
CA ARG A 78 -0.72 -12.38 -5.65
C ARG A 78 0.18 -11.28 -5.12
N MET A 79 1.38 -11.62 -4.64
CA MET A 79 2.35 -10.65 -4.13
C MET A 79 2.91 -9.75 -5.24
N LEU A 80 3.18 -10.31 -6.42
CA LEU A 80 3.58 -9.53 -7.60
C LEU A 80 2.47 -8.58 -8.03
N PHE A 81 1.22 -9.03 -8.06
CA PHE A 81 0.07 -8.20 -8.40
C PHE A 81 -0.09 -7.04 -7.42
N LEU A 82 0.01 -7.31 -6.11
CA LEU A 82 0.01 -6.26 -5.08
C LEU A 82 1.15 -5.27 -5.29
N LEU A 83 2.36 -5.76 -5.55
CA LEU A 83 3.52 -4.90 -5.79
C LEU A 83 3.32 -3.99 -6.99
N LEU A 84 2.83 -4.52 -8.11
CA LEU A 84 2.60 -3.75 -9.34
C LEU A 84 1.54 -2.67 -9.13
N ILE A 85 0.47 -2.98 -8.41
CA ILE A 85 -0.61 -2.02 -8.15
C ILE A 85 -0.12 -0.92 -7.20
N HIS A 86 0.59 -1.26 -6.12
CA HIS A 86 1.15 -0.27 -5.20
C HIS A 86 2.23 0.58 -5.86
N ALA A 87 3.10 -0.01 -6.67
CA ALA A 87 4.10 0.72 -7.43
C ALA A 87 3.45 1.65 -8.47
N GLY A 88 2.43 1.17 -9.20
CA GLY A 88 1.67 1.97 -10.15
C GLY A 88 0.97 3.16 -9.48
N ALA A 89 0.35 2.93 -8.32
CA ALA A 89 -0.27 3.99 -7.52
C ALA A 89 0.77 5.00 -7.02
N ALA A 90 1.92 4.54 -6.50
CA ALA A 90 2.99 5.41 -6.05
C ALA A 90 3.55 6.26 -7.20
N VAL A 91 3.76 5.68 -8.38
CA VAL A 91 4.21 6.40 -9.58
C VAL A 91 3.17 7.43 -10.02
N MET A 92 1.89 7.06 -10.09
CA MET A 92 0.83 8.02 -10.40
C MET A 92 0.77 9.16 -9.38
N LEU A 93 0.84 8.88 -8.08
CA LEU A 93 0.87 9.92 -7.05
C LEU A 93 2.12 10.80 -7.18
N THR A 94 3.27 10.25 -7.52
CA THR A 94 4.50 11.03 -7.70
C THR A 94 4.41 11.95 -8.93
N LEU A 95 3.82 11.48 -10.02
CA LEU A 95 3.67 12.26 -11.27
C LEU A 95 2.55 13.29 -11.19
N PHE A 96 1.43 12.96 -10.53
CA PHE A 96 0.22 13.80 -10.52
C PHE A 96 0.00 14.55 -9.20
N GLY A 97 0.72 14.20 -8.12
CA GLY A 97 0.58 14.81 -6.79
C GLY A 97 0.91 16.30 -6.74
N HIS A 98 1.83 16.75 -7.59
CA HIS A 98 2.16 18.18 -7.72
C HIS A 98 1.00 19.08 -8.19
N ASN A 99 -0.12 18.51 -8.67
CA ASN A 99 -1.28 19.26 -9.13
C ASN A 99 -2.40 19.39 -8.08
N PHE A 100 -2.21 18.92 -6.85
CA PHE A 100 -3.17 19.18 -5.78
C PHE A 100 -3.24 20.69 -5.52
N SER A 101 -4.41 21.27 -5.75
CA SER A 101 -4.60 22.72 -5.64
C SER A 101 -4.50 23.11 -4.17
N CYS A 102 -3.45 23.85 -3.80
CA CYS A 102 -3.26 24.34 -2.43
C CYS A 102 -4.09 25.61 -2.12
N ASP A 103 -5.00 26.01 -3.03
CA ASP A 103 -5.94 27.13 -2.85
C ASP A 103 -6.87 26.98 -1.64
N ILE A 104 -6.93 25.78 -1.07
CA ILE A 104 -7.77 25.40 0.07
C ILE A 104 -7.28 26.03 1.38
N PHE A 105 -6.00 26.32 1.47
CA PHE A 105 -5.40 26.88 2.66
C PHE A 105 -5.22 28.39 2.46
N ASP A 106 -6.26 29.16 2.78
CA ASP A 106 -6.29 30.62 2.61
C ASP A 106 -5.58 31.35 3.77
N GLY A 107 -4.24 31.30 3.79
CA GLY A 107 -3.41 32.06 4.75
C GLY A 107 -1.92 31.81 4.57
N ASN A 108 -1.06 32.82 4.78
CA ASN A 108 0.39 32.83 4.47
C ASN A 108 1.26 31.59 4.87
N ASP A 109 0.77 30.65 5.68
CA ASP A 109 1.47 29.41 6.11
C ASP A 109 0.91 28.11 5.49
N SER A 110 -0.10 28.26 4.64
CA SER A 110 -0.85 27.22 3.92
C SER A 110 -0.03 26.32 3.02
N THR A 111 0.94 26.91 2.34
CA THR A 111 1.71 26.25 1.29
C THR A 111 2.65 25.20 1.88
N LYS A 112 3.04 25.35 3.15
CA LYS A 112 3.87 24.37 3.87
C LYS A 112 3.06 23.15 4.27
N ILE A 113 1.88 23.35 4.87
CA ILE A 113 1.01 22.25 5.31
C ILE A 113 0.57 21.40 4.12
N CYS A 114 0.21 22.04 3.00
CA CYS A 114 -0.14 21.34 1.75
C CYS A 114 1.00 20.45 1.24
N LYS A 115 2.24 20.99 1.20
CA LYS A 115 3.42 20.24 0.78
C LYS A 115 3.78 19.10 1.72
N ASP A 116 3.64 19.30 3.02
CA ASP A 116 3.92 18.26 4.02
C ASP A 116 2.95 17.09 3.88
N VAL A 117 1.67 17.35 3.60
CA VAL A 117 0.67 16.30 3.35
C VAL A 117 1.00 15.54 2.07
N ASP A 118 1.25 16.22 0.94
CA ASP A 118 1.59 15.57 -0.32
C ASP A 118 2.88 14.71 -0.19
N LEU A 119 3.89 15.25 0.52
CA LEU A 119 5.12 14.52 0.82
C LEU A 119 4.86 13.29 1.69
N ALA A 120 3.99 13.39 2.70
CA ALA A 120 3.59 12.26 3.53
C ALA A 120 2.86 11.18 2.72
N PHE A 121 2.03 11.58 1.75
CA PHE A 121 1.39 10.66 0.81
C PHE A 121 2.40 9.90 -0.04
N ILE A 122 3.35 10.63 -0.63
CA ILE A 122 4.42 10.04 -1.44
C ILE A 122 5.26 9.08 -0.58
N ILE A 123 5.77 9.53 0.58
CA ILE A 123 6.59 8.71 1.47
C ILE A 123 5.82 7.46 1.91
N GLY A 124 4.55 7.60 2.31
CA GLY A 124 3.69 6.49 2.71
C GLY A 124 3.53 5.45 1.60
N SER A 125 3.22 5.89 0.37
CA SER A 125 3.06 4.99 -0.78
C SER A 125 4.36 4.26 -1.17
N TRP A 126 5.50 4.96 -1.13
CA TRP A 126 6.80 4.35 -1.41
C TRP A 126 7.25 3.39 -0.30
N ALA A 127 6.94 3.69 0.97
CA ALA A 127 7.22 2.81 2.10
C ALA A 127 6.47 1.47 1.98
N MET A 128 5.17 1.52 1.63
CA MET A 128 4.35 0.32 1.41
C MET A 128 4.87 -0.53 0.25
N THR A 129 5.31 0.11 -0.84
CA THR A 129 5.91 -0.56 -2.00
C THR A 129 7.22 -1.24 -1.63
N GLY A 130 8.08 -0.55 -0.88
CA GLY A 130 9.36 -1.08 -0.40
C GLY A 130 9.19 -2.29 0.53
N LEU A 131 8.20 -2.23 1.42
CA LEU A 131 7.88 -3.32 2.34
C LEU A 131 7.40 -4.56 1.58
N SER A 132 6.53 -4.37 0.58
CA SER A 132 6.03 -5.44 -0.30
C SER A 132 7.16 -6.08 -1.11
N LYS A 133 8.08 -5.27 -1.65
CA LYS A 133 9.24 -5.76 -2.41
C LYS A 133 10.18 -6.59 -1.54
N LYS A 134 10.52 -6.10 -0.34
CA LYS A 134 11.37 -6.84 0.60
C LYS A 134 10.77 -8.19 0.97
N LEU A 135 9.46 -8.22 1.22
CA LEU A 135 8.74 -9.44 1.53
C LEU A 135 8.75 -10.42 0.36
N LEU A 136 8.59 -9.95 -0.87
CA LEU A 136 8.70 -10.78 -2.08
C LEU A 136 10.12 -11.37 -2.22
N CYS A 137 11.18 -10.57 -2.04
CA CYS A 137 12.57 -11.05 -2.08
C CYS A 137 12.85 -12.09 -1.00
N PHE A 138 12.38 -11.85 0.24
CA PHE A 138 12.50 -12.82 1.32
C PHE A 138 11.81 -14.15 0.97
N LEU A 139 10.58 -14.08 0.42
CA LEU A 139 9.83 -15.25 0.00
C LEU A 139 10.57 -16.03 -1.10
N ILE A 140 11.12 -15.35 -2.11
CA ILE A 140 11.87 -15.98 -3.22
C ILE A 140 13.15 -16.63 -2.71
N ASN A 141 13.92 -15.95 -1.86
CA ASN A 141 15.18 -16.47 -1.32
C ASN A 141 14.96 -17.76 -0.53
N GLU A 142 13.98 -17.77 0.37
CA GLU A 142 13.64 -18.96 1.16
C GLU A 142 13.03 -20.08 0.29
N LEU A 143 12.28 -19.73 -0.75
CA LEU A 143 11.74 -20.71 -1.71
C LEU A 143 12.85 -21.41 -2.52
N LEU A 144 13.90 -20.66 -2.90
CA LEU A 144 15.03 -21.16 -3.66
C LEU A 144 15.89 -22.13 -2.82
N ILE A 145 15.96 -21.89 -1.51
CA ILE A 145 16.72 -22.72 -0.56
C ILE A 145 15.94 -23.99 -0.17
N CYS A 146 14.60 -23.94 -0.14
CA CYS A 146 13.76 -25.04 0.36
C CYS A 146 13.10 -25.92 -0.70
N MET A 147 13.23 -25.65 -2.01
CA MET A 147 12.84 -26.63 -3.05
C MET A 147 14.00 -27.60 -3.33
N PRO A 148 13.93 -28.87 -2.88
CA PRO A 148 14.72 -29.90 -3.53
C PRO A 148 14.11 -30.09 -4.94
N VAL A 149 14.95 -29.96 -5.97
CA VAL A 149 14.64 -30.56 -7.27
C VAL A 149 14.64 -32.07 -7.11
#